data_AF-A0A7S4VKK3-F1
#
_entry.id   AF-A0A7S4VKK3-F1
#
_cell.length_a   1.000
_cell.length_b   1.000
_cell.length_c   1.000
_cell.angle_alpha   90.00
_cell.angle_beta   90.00
_cell.angle_gamma   90.00
#
_symmetry.space_group_name_H-M   'P 1'
#
loop_
_entity.id
_entity.type
_entity.pdbx_description
1 polymer ?
#
loop_
_entity_poly.entity_id
_entity_poly.type
_entity_poly.pdbx_seq_one_letter_code
_entity_poly.pdbx_strand_id
1 'polypeptide(L)'
;KGDVLYLPPRVPHCGTAATDGCSTLSVGCRAPSTSEMLSRWAEIAAQKVSGSIVERYRDDHLWDDTKTEDKTIVLTNPSVITEDAKAKAKQLILNAVVEFLDSSDKDKGLAFDEFFGKLVTEPKRVRIDYPPSLIMNIDNDNDEEDKEAHEEWISDLGVWGNPKEAVQTILNGEGCLYQAEGVVFAYSVTPSSPSKESDGEIKGMRKEQQQIHRLFVNGNMYEIVASIYDNTNDSLAVHPVCAIANERRLTKESFIPDDAALEGLMSEEVINLLEDLVAKGFLYGSEE
;
A
#
# COMPACT_ATOMS: atom_id res chain seq x y z
N LYS A 1 35.64 15.03 0.05
CA LYS A 1 34.99 13.73 0.36
C LYS A 1 33.68 14.06 1.05
N GLY A 2 32.55 13.67 0.46
CA GLY A 2 31.23 14.10 0.92
C GLY A 2 30.56 15.15 0.03
N ASP A 3 31.20 15.54 -1.08
CA ASP A 3 30.56 16.38 -2.09
C ASP A 3 29.40 15.62 -2.73
N VAL A 4 28.29 16.31 -2.98
CA VAL A 4 27.07 15.72 -3.55
C VAL A 4 26.77 16.40 -4.88
N LEU A 5 26.51 15.58 -5.90
CA LEU A 5 26.04 16.04 -7.21
C LEU A 5 24.60 15.58 -7.40
N TYR A 6 23.65 16.52 -7.40
CA TYR A 6 22.27 16.26 -7.80
C TYR A 6 22.11 16.35 -9.31
N LEU A 7 21.49 15.35 -9.91
CA LEU A 7 21.14 15.34 -11.33
C LEU A 7 19.65 15.07 -11.50
N PRO A 8 18.89 15.98 -12.13
CA PRO A 8 17.50 15.70 -12.47
C PRO A 8 17.42 14.65 -13.60
N PRO A 9 16.23 14.05 -13.82
CA PRO A 9 16.03 13.10 -14.90
C PRO A 9 16.46 13.65 -16.26
N ARG A 10 17.00 12.78 -17.11
CA ARG A 10 17.40 13.06 -18.50
C ARG A 10 18.60 14.01 -18.66
N VAL A 11 19.42 14.18 -17.62
CA VAL A 11 20.70 14.87 -17.72
C VAL A 11 21.83 13.86 -18.02
N PRO A 12 22.51 13.97 -19.18
CA PRO A 12 23.66 13.12 -19.47
C PRO A 12 24.81 13.46 -18.51
N HIS A 13 25.48 12.44 -18.01
CA HIS A 13 26.63 12.59 -17.12
C HIS A 13 27.67 11.50 -17.41
N CYS A 14 28.93 11.84 -17.17
CA CYS A 14 30.06 10.92 -17.30
C CYS A 14 31.02 11.21 -16.14
N GLY A 15 31.15 10.25 -15.22
CA GLY A 15 32.11 10.32 -14.12
C GLY A 15 33.36 9.50 -14.46
N THR A 16 34.55 10.04 -14.17
CA THR A 16 35.81 9.29 -14.27
C THR A 16 36.55 9.42 -12.95
N ALA A 17 36.99 8.29 -12.40
CA ALA A 17 37.79 8.28 -11.18
C ALA A 17 39.19 8.84 -11.47
N ALA A 18 39.60 9.86 -10.74
CA ALA A 18 40.93 10.49 -10.89
C ALA A 18 42.01 9.82 -10.02
N THR A 19 41.62 9.03 -9.03
CA THR A 19 42.53 8.36 -8.09
C THR A 19 42.09 6.93 -7.83
N ASP A 20 43.02 6.09 -7.43
CA ASP A 20 42.73 4.75 -6.92
C ASP A 20 41.86 4.84 -5.66
N GLY A 21 40.98 3.86 -5.47
CA GLY A 21 40.10 3.79 -4.30
C GLY A 21 38.97 4.84 -4.27
N CYS A 22 38.63 5.47 -5.40
CA CYS A 22 37.46 6.33 -5.50
C CYS A 22 36.17 5.47 -5.44
N SER A 23 35.24 5.84 -4.55
CA SER A 23 33.90 5.24 -4.47
C SER A 23 32.84 6.31 -4.62
N THR A 24 31.72 5.95 -5.25
CA THR A 24 30.56 6.83 -5.46
C THR A 24 29.30 6.16 -4.93
N LEU A 25 28.52 6.89 -4.15
CA LEU A 25 27.20 6.46 -3.68
C LEU A 25 26.13 7.15 -4.53
N SER A 26 25.40 6.38 -5.33
CA SER A 26 24.32 6.89 -6.18
C SER A 26 22.97 6.59 -5.55
N VAL A 27 22.32 7.63 -5.03
CA VAL A 27 20.95 7.54 -4.52
C VAL A 27 19.98 7.88 -5.65
N GLY A 28 19.31 6.86 -6.17
CA GLY A 28 18.34 7.01 -7.26
C GLY A 28 16.92 7.25 -6.74
N CYS A 29 16.21 8.21 -7.33
CA CYS A 29 14.76 8.37 -7.14
C CYS A 29 13.99 7.66 -8.24
N ARG A 30 12.74 7.25 -7.96
CA ARG A 30 11.85 6.61 -8.92
C ARG A 30 10.54 7.37 -9.07
N ALA A 31 9.97 7.33 -10.27
CA ALA A 31 8.61 7.77 -10.55
C ALA A 31 7.98 6.76 -11.53
N PRO A 32 6.83 6.16 -11.19
CA PRO A 32 6.21 5.13 -12.05
C PRO A 32 5.72 5.74 -13.36
N SER A 33 5.85 4.99 -14.44
CA SER A 33 5.33 5.39 -15.76
C SER A 33 3.85 5.01 -15.93
N THR A 34 3.14 5.66 -16.85
CA THR A 34 1.76 5.25 -17.21
C THR A 34 1.70 3.81 -17.71
N SER A 35 2.68 3.37 -18.50
CA SER A 35 2.77 1.98 -18.97
C SER A 35 2.93 0.99 -17.82
N GLU A 36 3.77 1.33 -16.83
CA GLU A 36 3.97 0.49 -15.65
C GLU A 36 2.70 0.39 -14.81
N MET A 37 2.03 1.51 -14.55
CA MET A 37 0.74 1.52 -13.85
C MET A 37 -0.30 0.68 -14.59
N LEU A 38 -0.42 0.85 -15.91
CA LEU A 38 -1.39 0.10 -16.71
C LEU A 38 -1.09 -1.40 -16.74
N SER A 39 0.18 -1.79 -16.90
CA SER A 39 0.58 -3.20 -16.87
C SER A 39 0.27 -3.84 -15.52
N ARG A 40 0.61 -3.18 -14.42
CA ARG A 40 0.32 -3.68 -13.07
C ARG A 40 -1.18 -3.76 -12.79
N TRP A 41 -1.94 -2.76 -13.22
CA TRP A 41 -3.40 -2.83 -13.13
C TRP A 41 -3.96 -4.01 -13.94
N ALA A 42 -3.48 -4.23 -15.16
CA ALA A 42 -3.94 -5.33 -16.00
C ALA A 42 -3.66 -6.71 -15.37
N GLU A 43 -2.50 -6.89 -14.73
CA GLU A 43 -2.17 -8.10 -13.96
C GLU A 43 -3.16 -8.36 -12.82
N ILE A 44 -3.48 -7.32 -12.04
CA ILE A 44 -4.47 -7.40 -10.95
C ILE A 44 -5.88 -7.66 -11.49
N ALA A 45 -6.26 -6.93 -12.55
CA ALA A 45 -7.55 -7.03 -13.19
C ALA A 45 -7.80 -8.44 -13.74
N ALA A 46 -6.77 -9.11 -14.26
CA ALA A 46 -6.86 -10.47 -14.76
C ALA A 46 -7.17 -11.52 -13.66
N GLN A 47 -6.93 -11.20 -12.39
CA GLN A 47 -7.21 -12.09 -11.25
C GLN A 47 -8.63 -11.89 -10.69
N LYS A 48 -9.35 -10.85 -11.13
CA LYS A 48 -10.72 -10.58 -10.65
C LYS A 48 -11.73 -11.59 -11.22
N VAL A 49 -12.71 -11.94 -10.40
CA VAL A 49 -13.79 -12.89 -10.74
C VAL A 49 -15.18 -12.23 -10.85
N SER A 50 -15.25 -10.91 -10.64
CA SER A 50 -16.48 -10.12 -10.65
C SER A 50 -16.22 -8.70 -11.17
N GLY A 51 -17.30 -7.94 -11.40
CA GLY A 51 -17.27 -6.57 -11.93
C GLY A 51 -17.29 -6.50 -13.46
N SER A 52 -17.19 -5.29 -14.00
CA SER A 52 -17.20 -5.04 -15.44
C SER A 52 -16.00 -5.64 -16.17
N ILE A 53 -14.90 -5.95 -15.46
CA ILE A 53 -13.73 -6.61 -16.04
C ILE A 53 -14.00 -8.05 -16.52
N VAL A 54 -14.96 -8.76 -15.92
CA VAL A 54 -15.32 -10.13 -16.33
C VAL A 54 -16.47 -10.18 -17.34
N GLU A 55 -17.03 -9.03 -17.70
CA GLU A 55 -18.09 -8.95 -18.71
C GLU A 55 -17.57 -9.43 -20.07
N ARG A 56 -18.37 -10.30 -20.72
CA ARG A 56 -18.07 -10.80 -22.05
C ARG A 56 -18.75 -9.93 -23.09
N TYR A 57 -18.08 -9.73 -24.22
CA TYR A 57 -18.70 -9.15 -25.40
C TYR A 57 -20.00 -9.91 -25.75
N ARG A 58 -21.06 -9.14 -26.01
CA ARG A 58 -22.37 -9.62 -26.45
C ARG A 58 -22.91 -8.72 -27.55
N ASP A 59 -23.51 -9.34 -28.53
CA ASP A 59 -24.10 -8.71 -29.70
C ASP A 59 -25.51 -9.23 -29.95
N ASP A 60 -26.33 -9.30 -28.89
CA ASP A 60 -27.70 -9.84 -28.91
C ASP A 60 -28.59 -9.26 -30.04
N HIS A 61 -28.28 -8.04 -30.50
CA HIS A 61 -28.96 -7.34 -31.60
C HIS A 61 -28.52 -7.78 -33.00
N LEU A 62 -27.50 -8.64 -33.15
CA LEU A 62 -27.00 -9.09 -34.47
C LEU A 62 -28.06 -9.85 -35.27
N TRP A 63 -28.99 -10.50 -34.57
CA TRP A 63 -30.10 -11.26 -35.17
C TRP A 63 -31.41 -10.45 -35.22
N ASP A 64 -31.39 -9.18 -34.78
CA ASP A 64 -32.56 -8.30 -34.81
C ASP A 64 -32.85 -7.84 -36.24
N ASP A 65 -33.95 -8.34 -36.81
CA ASP A 65 -34.40 -8.01 -38.17
C ASP A 65 -34.76 -6.52 -38.35
N THR A 66 -34.88 -5.76 -37.25
CA THR A 66 -35.15 -4.32 -37.30
C THR A 66 -33.89 -3.47 -37.52
N LYS A 67 -32.69 -4.04 -37.32
CA LYS A 67 -31.38 -3.37 -37.55
C LYS A 67 -30.69 -3.92 -38.79
N THR A 68 -31.27 -3.58 -39.95
CA THR A 68 -30.92 -4.14 -41.26
C THR A 68 -29.54 -3.74 -41.79
N GLU A 69 -28.98 -2.60 -41.38
CA GLU A 69 -27.70 -2.09 -41.92
C GLU A 69 -26.50 -2.95 -41.49
N ASP A 70 -26.34 -3.25 -40.20
CA ASP A 70 -25.26 -4.11 -39.70
C ASP A 70 -25.39 -5.55 -40.21
N LYS A 71 -26.61 -6.09 -40.23
CA LYS A 71 -26.89 -7.43 -40.74
C LYS A 71 -26.54 -7.56 -42.23
N THR A 72 -26.81 -6.53 -43.03
CA THR A 72 -26.47 -6.53 -44.47
C THR A 72 -24.96 -6.46 -44.69
N ILE A 73 -24.24 -5.66 -43.91
CA ILE A 73 -22.76 -5.56 -43.99
C ILE A 73 -22.10 -6.89 -43.60
N VAL A 74 -22.54 -7.52 -42.51
CA VAL A 74 -21.98 -8.81 -42.05
C VAL A 74 -22.29 -9.94 -43.04
N LEU A 75 -23.49 -9.98 -43.62
CA LEU A 75 -23.85 -11.00 -44.61
C LEU A 75 -23.13 -10.82 -45.97
N THR A 76 -22.79 -9.58 -46.34
CA THR A 76 -22.10 -9.29 -47.61
C THR A 76 -20.58 -9.29 -47.48
N ASN A 77 -20.05 -9.00 -46.29
CA ASN A 77 -18.63 -9.05 -46.00
C ASN A 77 -18.38 -9.56 -44.56
N PRO A 78 -18.43 -10.88 -44.34
CA PRO A 78 -18.33 -11.48 -43.00
C PRO A 78 -16.96 -11.27 -42.33
N SER A 79 -15.97 -10.73 -43.06
CA SER A 79 -14.65 -10.39 -42.52
C SER A 79 -14.57 -8.99 -41.91
N VAL A 80 -15.61 -8.17 -42.06
CA VAL A 80 -15.63 -6.79 -41.55
C VAL A 80 -15.91 -6.79 -40.06
N ILE A 81 -15.00 -6.16 -39.29
CA ILE A 81 -15.25 -5.78 -37.90
C ILE A 81 -15.95 -4.43 -37.92
N THR A 82 -17.24 -4.40 -37.56
CA THR A 82 -18.07 -3.19 -37.64
C THR A 82 -17.64 -2.12 -36.64
N GLU A 83 -18.02 -0.87 -36.89
CA GLU A 83 -17.79 0.23 -35.93
C GLU A 83 -18.54 0.00 -34.61
N ASP A 84 -19.76 -0.57 -34.65
CA ASP A 84 -20.52 -0.95 -33.45
C ASP A 84 -19.77 -1.98 -32.60
N ALA A 85 -19.22 -3.03 -33.24
CA ALA A 85 -18.43 -4.04 -32.54
C ALA A 85 -17.19 -3.43 -31.86
N LYS A 86 -16.46 -2.55 -32.57
CA LYS A 86 -15.30 -1.83 -32.01
C LYS A 86 -15.71 -0.90 -30.87
N ALA A 87 -16.82 -0.18 -31.00
CA ALA A 87 -17.33 0.73 -29.98
C ALA A 87 -17.71 -0.03 -28.70
N LYS A 88 -18.39 -1.17 -28.83
CA LYS A 88 -18.73 -2.04 -27.70
C LYS A 88 -17.52 -2.62 -27.02
N ALA A 89 -16.56 -3.15 -27.79
CA ALA A 89 -15.30 -3.65 -27.25
C ALA A 89 -14.54 -2.56 -26.46
N LYS A 90 -14.48 -1.34 -27.01
CA LYS A 90 -13.92 -0.17 -26.31
C LYS A 90 -14.67 0.14 -25.02
N GLN A 91 -16.01 0.08 -25.04
CA GLN A 91 -16.84 0.38 -23.88
C GLN A 91 -16.63 -0.63 -22.73
N LEU A 92 -16.45 -1.92 -23.04
CA LEU A 92 -16.13 -2.93 -22.02
C LEU A 92 -14.84 -2.59 -21.26
N ILE A 93 -13.79 -2.23 -22.01
CA ILE A 93 -12.51 -1.80 -21.41
C ILE A 93 -12.71 -0.52 -20.59
N LEU A 94 -13.45 0.45 -21.11
CA LEU A 94 -13.70 1.72 -20.41
C LEU A 94 -14.47 1.51 -19.11
N ASN A 95 -15.52 0.67 -19.13
CA ASN A 95 -16.30 0.34 -17.93
C ASN A 95 -15.42 -0.26 -16.84
N ALA A 96 -14.55 -1.22 -17.20
CA ALA A 96 -13.63 -1.85 -16.25
C ALA A 96 -12.62 -0.85 -15.66
N VAL A 97 -12.09 0.07 -16.47
CA VAL A 97 -11.19 1.13 -16.00
C VAL A 97 -11.93 2.11 -15.09
N VAL A 98 -13.12 2.56 -15.49
CA VAL A 98 -13.93 3.51 -14.71
C VAL A 98 -14.36 2.90 -13.38
N GLU A 99 -14.81 1.65 -13.35
CA GLU A 99 -15.15 0.95 -12.11
C GLU A 99 -13.95 0.85 -11.16
N PHE A 100 -12.75 0.66 -11.71
CA PHE A 100 -11.51 0.65 -10.92
C PHE A 100 -11.14 2.03 -10.36
N LEU A 101 -11.32 3.09 -11.13
CA LEU A 101 -10.97 4.46 -10.72
C LEU A 101 -12.03 5.06 -9.77
N ASP A 102 -13.30 4.80 -10.03
CA ASP A 102 -14.47 5.42 -9.41
C ASP A 102 -15.39 4.36 -8.79
N SER A 103 -14.86 3.53 -7.90
CA SER A 103 -15.64 2.52 -7.16
C SER A 103 -16.70 3.20 -6.28
N SER A 104 -17.95 3.30 -6.75
CA SER A 104 -19.12 3.86 -6.06
C SER A 104 -18.96 5.30 -5.51
N ASP A 105 -20.04 6.03 -5.24
CA ASP A 105 -19.93 7.35 -4.57
C ASP A 105 -19.33 7.24 -3.15
N LYS A 106 -19.37 6.05 -2.54
CA LYS A 106 -18.92 5.83 -1.16
C LYS A 106 -17.44 5.48 -1.05
N ASP A 107 -16.87 4.83 -2.08
CA ASP A 107 -15.50 4.31 -2.07
C ASP A 107 -14.60 5.01 -3.11
N LYS A 108 -15.00 6.22 -3.56
CA LYS A 108 -14.27 6.98 -4.59
C LYS A 108 -12.79 7.10 -4.25
N GLY A 109 -11.95 6.58 -5.15
CA GLY A 109 -10.50 6.67 -5.04
C GLY A 109 -9.86 5.68 -4.05
N LEU A 110 -10.62 4.94 -3.24
CA LEU A 110 -10.04 3.99 -2.28
C LEU A 110 -9.33 2.84 -2.98
N ALA A 111 -9.90 2.31 -4.06
CA ALA A 111 -9.27 1.24 -4.85
C ALA A 111 -7.98 1.73 -5.55
N PHE A 112 -7.98 2.97 -6.05
CA PHE A 112 -6.80 3.54 -6.69
C PHE A 112 -5.71 3.89 -5.68
N ASP A 113 -6.08 4.40 -4.50
CA ASP A 113 -5.17 4.69 -3.40
C ASP A 113 -4.46 3.40 -2.93
N GLU A 114 -5.20 2.32 -2.73
CA GLU A 114 -4.63 1.00 -2.41
C GLU A 114 -3.65 0.56 -3.51
N PHE A 115 -4.10 0.57 -4.77
CA PHE A 115 -3.29 0.17 -5.92
C PHE A 115 -1.99 0.97 -6.00
N PHE A 116 -2.09 2.30 -5.93
CA PHE A 116 -0.96 3.18 -6.12
C PHE A 116 0.01 3.09 -4.95
N GLY A 117 -0.49 3.07 -3.72
CA GLY A 117 0.34 2.92 -2.52
C GLY A 117 1.12 1.61 -2.51
N LYS A 118 0.49 0.49 -2.89
CA LYS A 118 1.18 -0.79 -3.06
C LYS A 118 2.23 -0.72 -4.18
N LEU A 119 1.85 -0.20 -5.36
CA LEU A 119 2.75 -0.07 -6.51
C LEU A 119 4.02 0.73 -6.21
N VAL A 120 3.91 1.85 -5.48
CA VAL A 120 5.05 2.74 -5.22
C VAL A 120 5.87 2.33 -4.01
N THR A 121 5.43 1.35 -3.22
CA THR A 121 6.18 0.78 -2.10
C THR A 121 6.72 -0.61 -2.40
N GLU A 122 6.23 -1.30 -3.43
CA GLU A 122 6.71 -2.64 -3.77
C GLU A 122 8.21 -2.65 -4.15
N PRO A 123 8.93 -3.72 -3.77
CA PRO A 123 10.31 -3.90 -4.17
C PRO A 123 10.38 -4.24 -5.66
N LYS A 124 11.21 -3.50 -6.41
CA LYS A 124 11.42 -3.73 -7.86
C LYS A 124 12.55 -4.73 -8.18
N ARG A 125 13.32 -5.11 -7.16
CA ARG A 125 14.39 -6.09 -7.28
C ARG A 125 14.05 -7.25 -6.36
N VAL A 126 14.29 -8.46 -6.85
CA VAL A 126 14.22 -9.65 -6.02
C VAL A 126 15.20 -9.48 -4.88
N ARG A 127 14.70 -9.74 -3.67
CA ARG A 127 15.50 -9.85 -2.46
C ARG A 127 15.30 -11.27 -1.95
N ILE A 128 16.40 -11.91 -1.60
CA ILE A 128 16.40 -13.23 -1.01
C ILE A 128 16.45 -13.01 0.50
N ASP A 129 15.46 -13.55 1.20
CA ASP A 129 15.35 -13.54 2.66
C ASP A 129 15.52 -12.15 3.30
N TYR A 130 15.04 -11.12 2.60
CA TYR A 130 15.10 -9.74 3.08
C TYR A 130 13.81 -8.95 2.82
N PRO A 131 13.26 -8.26 3.83
CA PRO A 131 13.74 -8.22 5.20
C PRO A 131 13.60 -9.58 5.90
N PRO A 132 14.52 -9.92 6.83
CA PRO A 132 14.46 -11.20 7.52
C PRO A 132 13.21 -11.23 8.40
N SER A 133 12.33 -12.18 8.13
CA SER A 133 11.09 -12.39 8.89
C SER A 133 11.41 -13.13 10.19
N LEU A 134 10.78 -12.72 11.30
CA LEU A 134 10.80 -13.49 12.54
C LEU A 134 9.88 -14.71 12.44
N ILE A 135 8.91 -14.68 11.53
CA ILE A 135 8.03 -15.81 11.23
C ILE A 135 8.71 -16.72 10.22
N MET A 136 8.77 -18.02 10.54
CA MET A 136 9.20 -19.07 9.61
C MET A 136 8.24 -19.23 8.45
N ASN A 137 8.76 -19.20 7.22
CA ASN A 137 8.00 -19.66 6.05
C ASN A 137 8.05 -21.19 5.98
N ILE A 138 6.98 -21.81 6.45
CA ILE A 138 6.83 -23.28 6.49
C ILE A 138 6.83 -23.90 5.07
N ASP A 139 6.62 -23.09 4.03
CA ASP A 139 6.41 -23.56 2.66
C ASP A 139 7.69 -23.88 1.88
N ASN A 140 8.89 -23.45 2.32
CA ASN A 140 10.12 -23.62 1.52
C ASN A 140 11.09 -24.70 1.99
N ASP A 141 11.24 -25.00 3.27
CA ASP A 141 12.30 -25.93 3.69
C ASP A 141 11.81 -26.92 4.76
N ASN A 142 11.75 -28.20 4.36
CA ASN A 142 11.44 -29.34 5.24
C ASN A 142 12.71 -29.86 5.95
N ASP A 143 13.77 -29.06 6.04
CA ASP A 143 15.03 -29.46 6.65
C ASP A 143 15.03 -29.02 8.14
N GLU A 144 15.19 -29.99 9.04
CA GLU A 144 15.23 -29.74 10.50
C GLU A 144 16.37 -28.81 10.91
N GLU A 145 17.47 -28.79 10.13
CA GLU A 145 18.65 -27.95 10.36
C GLU A 145 18.35 -26.45 10.21
N ASP A 146 17.54 -26.06 9.23
CA ASP A 146 17.13 -24.66 9.03
C ASP A 146 16.20 -24.17 10.15
N LYS A 147 15.41 -25.09 10.73
CA LYS A 147 14.54 -24.79 11.87
C LYS A 147 15.34 -24.50 13.13
N GLU A 148 16.29 -25.37 13.45
CA GLU A 148 17.17 -25.18 14.60
C GLU A 148 17.97 -23.87 14.49
N ALA A 149 18.52 -23.57 13.30
CA ALA A 149 19.29 -22.35 13.08
C ALA A 149 18.46 -21.07 13.27
N HIS A 150 17.20 -21.07 12.82
CA HIS A 150 16.31 -19.92 13.00
C HIS A 150 15.83 -19.75 14.44
N GLU A 151 15.54 -20.86 15.14
CA GLU A 151 15.20 -20.83 16.56
C GLU A 151 16.36 -20.31 17.41
N GLU A 152 17.60 -20.71 17.10
CA GLU A 152 18.82 -20.16 17.72
C GLU A 152 18.95 -18.66 17.44
N TRP A 153 18.78 -18.24 16.17
CA TRP A 153 18.82 -16.83 15.80
C TRP A 153 17.78 -15.98 16.52
N ILE A 154 16.53 -16.43 16.63
CA ILE A 154 15.48 -15.73 17.39
C ILE A 154 15.85 -15.64 18.87
N SER A 155 16.36 -16.73 19.44
CA SER A 155 16.80 -16.76 20.83
C SER A 155 17.90 -15.72 21.09
N ASP A 156 18.84 -15.55 20.17
CA ASP A 156 19.91 -14.55 20.26
C ASP A 156 19.40 -13.10 20.23
N LEU A 157 18.25 -12.85 19.60
CA LEU A 157 17.60 -11.53 19.59
C LEU A 157 16.93 -11.18 20.93
N GLY A 158 16.74 -12.14 21.84
CA GLY A 158 16.10 -11.93 23.14
C GLY A 158 14.69 -11.33 23.00
N VAL A 159 14.41 -10.24 23.72
CA VAL A 159 13.10 -9.55 23.68
C VAL A 159 12.72 -9.06 22.28
N TRP A 160 13.70 -8.79 21.42
CA TRP A 160 13.49 -8.32 20.06
C TRP A 160 13.13 -9.44 19.07
N GLY A 161 13.33 -10.70 19.45
CA GLY A 161 12.91 -11.88 18.68
C GLY A 161 11.43 -12.19 18.81
N ASN A 162 10.73 -11.61 19.80
CA ASN A 162 9.30 -11.76 20.01
C ASN A 162 8.58 -10.44 19.72
N PRO A 163 7.75 -10.34 18.66
CA PRO A 163 7.07 -9.10 18.29
C PRO A 163 6.27 -8.45 19.43
N LYS A 164 5.61 -9.25 20.27
CA LYS A 164 4.80 -8.75 21.39
C LYS A 164 5.66 -8.15 22.48
N GLU A 165 6.74 -8.84 22.83
CA GLU A 165 7.68 -8.38 23.86
C GLU A 165 8.42 -7.13 23.38
N ALA A 166 8.86 -7.10 22.11
CA ALA A 166 9.50 -5.94 21.48
C ALA A 166 8.62 -4.68 21.55
N VAL A 167 7.36 -4.79 21.11
CA VAL A 167 6.41 -3.67 21.15
C VAL A 167 6.12 -3.24 22.59
N GLN A 168 5.90 -4.20 23.50
CA GLN A 168 5.65 -3.89 24.90
C GLN A 168 6.83 -3.17 25.57
N THR A 169 8.07 -3.59 25.26
CA THR A 169 9.30 -2.98 25.78
C THR A 169 9.37 -1.50 25.40
N ILE A 170 9.03 -1.18 24.16
CA ILE A 170 9.05 0.20 23.66
C ILE A 170 7.92 1.05 24.25
N LEU A 171 6.72 0.48 24.40
CA LEU A 171 5.61 1.17 25.07
C LEU A 171 5.90 1.45 26.56
N ASN A 172 6.76 0.63 27.18
CA ASN A 172 7.27 0.89 28.53
C ASN A 172 8.29 2.04 28.58
N GLY A 173 8.80 2.48 27.42
CA GLY A 173 9.81 3.54 27.30
C GLY A 173 11.25 3.01 27.24
N GLU A 174 11.42 1.73 26.93
CA GLU A 174 12.72 1.07 26.85
C GLU A 174 13.03 0.71 25.39
N GLY A 175 14.23 1.08 24.90
CA GLY A 175 14.65 0.83 23.52
C GLY A 175 13.85 1.59 22.45
N CYS A 176 13.97 1.15 21.20
CA CYS A 176 13.26 1.72 20.06
C CYS A 176 13.08 0.71 18.90
N LEU A 177 12.15 0.99 17.98
CA LEU A 177 12.02 0.27 16.71
C LEU A 177 12.66 1.10 15.60
N TYR A 178 13.38 0.44 14.70
CA TYR A 178 13.92 1.05 13.50
C TYR A 178 13.27 0.50 12.25
N GLN A 179 13.05 1.37 11.26
CA GLN A 179 12.70 0.93 9.91
C GLN A 179 13.84 0.13 9.28
N ALA A 180 13.54 -1.07 8.78
CA ALA A 180 14.48 -1.91 8.07
C ALA A 180 15.04 -1.22 6.81
N GLU A 181 16.33 -1.40 6.57
CA GLU A 181 17.02 -0.70 5.48
C GLU A 181 16.50 -1.09 4.10
N GLY A 182 16.26 -0.08 3.27
CA GLY A 182 15.74 -0.30 1.92
C GLY A 182 14.32 -0.84 1.88
N VAL A 183 13.61 -0.99 3.01
CA VAL A 183 12.14 -1.11 3.03
C VAL A 183 11.54 0.26 2.77
N VAL A 184 10.50 0.32 1.94
CA VAL A 184 9.83 1.57 1.59
C VAL A 184 8.54 1.68 2.37
N PHE A 185 8.41 2.79 3.08
CA PHE A 185 7.21 3.18 3.82
C PHE A 185 6.54 4.36 3.12
N ALA A 186 5.21 4.35 3.08
CA ALA A 186 4.39 5.48 2.66
C ALA A 186 3.08 5.43 3.42
N TYR A 187 2.35 6.54 3.47
CA TYR A 187 1.01 6.56 4.04
C TYR A 187 0.08 7.44 3.22
N SER A 188 -1.22 7.19 3.32
CA SER A 188 -2.26 8.05 2.79
C SER A 188 -3.36 8.26 3.84
N VAL A 189 -4.09 9.36 3.68
CA VAL A 189 -5.26 9.69 4.50
C VAL A 189 -6.39 10.07 3.56
N THR A 190 -7.50 9.36 3.65
CA THR A 190 -8.70 9.63 2.86
C THR A 190 -9.88 9.85 3.79
N PRO A 191 -10.74 10.86 3.54
CA PRO A 191 -11.97 11.02 4.30
C PRO A 191 -12.88 9.82 4.07
N SER A 192 -13.55 9.31 5.11
CA SER A 192 -14.62 8.35 4.89
C SER A 192 -15.82 9.08 4.26
N SER A 193 -16.53 8.44 3.34
CA SER A 193 -17.82 8.96 2.91
C SER A 193 -18.79 9.08 4.10
N PRO A 194 -19.60 10.15 4.19
CA PRO A 194 -20.55 10.30 5.28
C PRO A 194 -21.53 9.13 5.29
N SER A 195 -21.67 8.46 6.45
CA SER A 195 -22.79 7.55 6.68
C SER A 195 -24.08 8.33 6.45
N LYS A 196 -25.02 7.75 5.70
CA LYS A 196 -26.32 8.35 5.34
C LYS A 196 -26.89 9.17 6.50
N GLU A 197 -27.31 10.40 6.21
CA GLU A 197 -28.27 11.12 7.03
C GLU A 197 -29.41 10.15 7.36
N SER A 198 -29.50 9.71 8.61
CA SER A 198 -30.73 9.11 9.10
C SER A 198 -31.76 10.24 9.10
N ASP A 199 -32.83 10.09 8.31
CA ASP A 199 -33.99 10.99 8.30
C ASP A 199 -34.47 11.25 9.74
N GLY A 200 -34.01 12.35 10.33
CA GLY A 200 -34.14 12.61 11.76
C GLY A 200 -33.02 13.47 12.33
N GLU A 201 -32.55 14.50 11.62
CA GLU A 201 -31.58 15.45 12.17
C GLU A 201 -32.19 16.25 13.35
N ILE A 202 -31.73 15.94 14.56
CA ILE A 202 -31.84 16.85 15.70
C ILE A 202 -30.72 17.89 15.53
N LYS A 203 -31.09 19.15 15.22
CA LYS A 203 -30.17 20.29 15.20
C LYS A 203 -29.39 20.35 16.52
N GLY A 204 -28.08 20.05 16.50
CA GLY A 204 -27.17 20.24 17.63
C GLY A 204 -26.22 19.08 17.96
N MET A 205 -26.30 17.92 17.29
CA MET A 205 -25.33 16.83 17.49
C MET A 205 -24.07 17.04 16.63
N ARG A 206 -22.89 16.79 17.22
CA ARG A 206 -21.57 16.87 16.57
C ARG A 206 -21.51 15.90 15.38
N LYS A 207 -21.01 16.33 14.23
CA LYS A 207 -20.79 15.44 13.07
C LYS A 207 -19.54 14.62 13.34
N GLU A 208 -19.70 13.32 13.59
CA GLU A 208 -18.58 12.39 13.59
C GLU A 208 -18.11 12.22 12.14
N GLN A 209 -16.86 12.59 11.87
CA GLN A 209 -16.23 12.35 10.57
C GLN A 209 -15.20 11.24 10.77
N GLN A 210 -15.32 10.15 10.02
CA GLN A 210 -14.28 9.11 10.03
C GLN A 210 -13.21 9.44 8.97
N GLN A 211 -11.97 9.10 9.27
CA GLN A 211 -10.85 9.12 8.35
C GLN A 211 -10.27 7.73 8.23
N ILE A 212 -9.90 7.37 7.02
CA ILE A 212 -9.22 6.12 6.71
C ILE A 212 -7.73 6.45 6.54
N HIS A 213 -6.91 5.84 7.38
CA HIS A 213 -5.46 5.95 7.36
C HIS A 213 -4.88 4.65 6.82
N ARG A 214 -4.05 4.75 5.78
CA ARG A 214 -3.39 3.59 5.20
C ARG A 214 -1.89 3.70 5.30
N LEU A 215 -1.26 2.66 5.81
CA LEU A 215 0.18 2.47 5.78
C LEU A 215 0.52 1.50 4.65
N PHE A 216 1.49 1.87 3.82
CA PHE A 216 2.02 1.02 2.76
C PHE A 216 3.47 0.67 3.09
N VAL A 217 3.75 -0.63 3.20
CA VAL A 217 5.09 -1.12 3.56
C VAL A 217 5.48 -2.25 2.64
N ASN A 218 6.52 -2.02 1.82
CA ASN A 218 7.08 -3.05 0.93
C ASN A 218 6.04 -3.70 -0.01
N GLY A 219 5.01 -2.95 -0.46
CA GLY A 219 3.92 -3.47 -1.29
C GLY A 219 2.73 -4.05 -0.51
N ASN A 220 2.79 -4.11 0.82
CA ASN A 220 1.65 -4.43 1.69
C ASN A 220 0.86 -3.17 2.03
N MET A 221 -0.40 -3.33 2.44
CA MET A 221 -1.26 -2.24 2.90
C MET A 221 -1.91 -2.62 4.23
N TYR A 222 -1.95 -1.66 5.14
CA TYR A 222 -2.60 -1.74 6.44
C TYR A 222 -3.55 -0.56 6.57
N GLU A 223 -4.76 -0.80 7.06
CA GLU A 223 -5.81 0.21 7.15
C GLU A 223 -6.29 0.35 8.60
N ILE A 224 -6.39 1.60 9.06
CA ILE A 224 -6.92 1.97 10.37
C ILE A 224 -7.98 3.06 10.15
N VAL A 225 -9.15 2.90 10.76
CA VAL A 225 -10.25 3.87 10.67
C VAL A 225 -10.32 4.65 11.98
N ALA A 226 -10.15 5.96 11.90
CA ALA A 226 -10.18 6.86 13.06
C ALA A 226 -11.43 7.76 13.02
N SER A 227 -12.16 7.84 14.13
CA SER A 227 -13.23 8.84 14.31
C SER A 227 -12.63 10.16 14.80
N ILE A 228 -12.96 11.25 14.12
CA ILE A 228 -12.55 12.60 14.50
C ILE A 228 -13.74 13.36 15.08
N TYR A 229 -13.55 13.95 16.27
CA TYR A 229 -14.49 14.87 16.90
C TYR A 229 -13.98 16.30 16.77
N ASP A 230 -14.82 17.24 16.30
CA ASP A 230 -14.44 18.63 16.01
C ASP A 230 -13.70 19.34 17.16
N ASN A 231 -12.68 20.12 16.77
CA ASN A 231 -11.91 21.16 17.49
C ASN A 231 -10.72 20.79 18.38
N THR A 232 -10.29 19.54 18.41
CA THR A 232 -8.90 19.19 18.73
C THR A 232 -8.32 18.46 17.53
N ASN A 233 -7.13 18.87 17.07
CA ASN A 233 -6.27 17.99 16.28
C ASN A 233 -5.91 16.79 17.17
N ASP A 234 -6.85 15.92 17.54
CA ASP A 234 -6.54 14.67 18.23
C ASP A 234 -6.13 13.66 17.15
N SER A 235 -5.05 13.88 16.41
CA SER A 235 -3.64 13.55 16.73
C SER A 235 -3.46 12.14 17.31
N LEU A 236 -4.12 11.73 18.39
CA LEU A 236 -3.76 10.49 19.09
C LEU A 236 -3.94 9.19 18.28
N ALA A 237 -4.95 9.08 17.41
CA ALA A 237 -5.14 7.89 16.55
C ALA A 237 -4.37 7.98 15.21
N VAL A 238 -4.04 9.19 14.77
CA VAL A 238 -3.44 9.49 13.45
C VAL A 238 -1.91 9.56 13.53
N HIS A 239 -1.38 9.97 14.68
CA HIS A 239 0.05 10.10 14.98
C HIS A 239 0.83 8.80 14.73
N PRO A 240 0.34 7.60 15.09
CA PRO A 240 1.16 6.40 14.99
C PRO A 240 1.46 5.96 13.56
N VAL A 241 0.46 5.95 12.66
CA VAL A 241 0.68 5.57 11.25
C VAL A 241 1.62 6.55 10.56
N CYS A 242 1.43 7.85 10.86
CA CYS A 242 2.29 8.91 10.35
C CYS A 242 3.72 8.79 10.89
N ALA A 243 3.88 8.51 12.19
CA ALA A 243 5.17 8.30 12.82
C ALA A 243 5.88 7.08 12.21
N ILE A 244 5.20 5.94 12.10
CA ILE A 244 5.75 4.73 11.47
C ILE A 244 6.24 5.00 10.05
N ALA A 245 5.54 5.84 9.28
CA ALA A 245 5.94 6.13 7.91
C ALA A 245 7.12 7.12 7.79
N ASN A 246 7.20 8.10 8.69
CA ASN A 246 8.14 9.23 8.57
C ASN A 246 9.38 9.14 9.47
N GLU A 247 9.28 8.41 10.58
CA GLU A 247 10.35 8.33 11.57
C GLU A 247 11.15 7.05 11.39
N ARG A 248 12.46 7.21 11.20
CA ARG A 248 13.37 6.05 11.10
C ARG A 248 13.55 5.34 12.43
N ARG A 249 13.45 6.08 13.54
CA ARG A 249 13.59 5.62 14.93
C ARG A 249 12.29 5.91 15.65
N LEU A 250 11.64 4.88 16.16
CA LEU A 250 10.33 4.94 16.81
C LEU A 250 10.49 4.60 18.29
N THR A 251 10.14 5.55 19.16
CA THR A 251 10.09 5.34 20.61
C THR A 251 8.68 5.53 21.13
N LYS A 252 8.50 5.41 22.45
CA LYS A 252 7.24 5.73 23.11
C LYS A 252 6.72 7.13 22.73
N GLU A 253 7.62 8.11 22.66
CA GLU A 253 7.30 9.50 22.36
C GLU A 253 6.84 9.69 20.89
N SER A 254 7.28 8.80 19.98
CA SER A 254 6.78 8.75 18.60
C SER A 254 5.30 8.36 18.52
N PHE A 255 4.72 7.81 19.59
CA PHE A 255 3.34 7.34 19.61
C PHE A 255 2.46 8.10 20.61
N ILE A 256 3.04 8.58 21.71
CA ILE A 256 2.34 9.22 22.82
C ILE A 256 2.96 10.61 23.05
N PRO A 257 2.27 11.71 22.70
CA PRO A 257 2.78 13.06 22.95
C PRO A 257 2.88 13.37 24.46
N ASP A 258 3.93 14.09 24.86
CA ASP A 258 4.28 14.42 26.26
C ASP A 258 3.16 15.13 27.07
N ASP A 259 2.25 15.84 26.40
CA ASP A 259 1.21 16.68 27.03
C ASP A 259 -0.15 15.98 27.18
N ALA A 260 -0.27 14.74 26.70
CA ALA A 260 -1.48 13.95 26.89
C ALA A 260 -1.45 13.33 28.29
N ALA A 261 -2.29 13.87 29.20
CA ALA A 261 -2.57 13.23 30.47
C ALA A 261 -2.81 11.72 30.23
N LEU A 262 -1.94 10.90 30.82
CA LEU A 262 -2.00 9.43 30.87
C LEU A 262 -3.46 8.95 30.85
N GLU A 263 -3.94 8.48 29.70
CA GLU A 263 -5.01 7.47 29.51
C GLU A 263 -5.56 7.55 28.08
N GLY A 264 -4.77 6.99 27.18
CA GLY A 264 -5.18 6.60 25.84
C GLY A 264 -4.19 5.56 25.38
N LEU A 265 -4.33 4.33 25.90
CA LEU A 265 -3.58 3.18 25.38
C LEU A 265 -3.63 3.25 23.85
N MET A 266 -2.48 3.10 23.20
CA MET A 266 -2.45 2.86 21.76
C MET A 266 -3.55 1.85 21.42
N SER A 267 -4.35 2.13 20.39
CA SER A 267 -5.43 1.21 20.05
C SER A 267 -4.86 -0.18 19.78
N GLU A 268 -5.61 -1.21 20.15
CA GLU A 268 -5.20 -2.60 19.91
C GLU A 268 -4.87 -2.84 18.43
N GLU A 269 -5.56 -2.14 17.52
CA GLU A 269 -5.27 -2.13 16.08
C GLU A 269 -3.85 -1.64 15.76
N VAL A 270 -3.37 -0.58 16.39
CA VAL A 270 -2.01 -0.07 16.15
C VAL A 270 -0.96 -0.97 16.80
N ILE A 271 -1.24 -1.54 17.97
CA ILE A 271 -0.35 -2.51 18.61
C ILE A 271 -0.20 -3.74 17.70
N ASN A 272 -1.31 -4.30 17.22
CA ASN A 272 -1.30 -5.42 16.27
C ASN A 272 -0.58 -5.08 14.96
N LEU A 273 -0.71 -3.84 14.48
CA LEU A 273 0.06 -3.36 13.33
C LEU A 273 1.56 -3.39 13.60
N LEU A 274 2.02 -2.82 14.72
CA LEU A 274 3.44 -2.81 15.08
C LEU A 274 3.98 -4.24 15.25
N GLU A 275 3.23 -5.12 15.92
CA GLU A 275 3.58 -6.53 16.07
C GLU A 275 3.75 -7.21 14.71
N ASP A 276 2.83 -7.01 13.76
CA ASP A 276 2.95 -7.59 12.41
C ASP A 276 4.13 -7.02 11.62
N LEU A 277 4.41 -5.71 11.75
CA LEU A 277 5.57 -5.08 11.10
C LEU A 277 6.89 -5.63 11.66
N VAL A 278 6.98 -5.87 12.97
CA VAL A 278 8.15 -6.51 13.60
C VAL A 278 8.25 -7.97 13.16
N ALA A 279 7.15 -8.70 13.18
CA ALA A 279 7.12 -10.11 12.79
C ALA A 279 7.59 -10.34 11.34
N LYS A 280 7.23 -9.42 10.43
CA LYS A 280 7.66 -9.43 9.02
C LYS A 280 9.06 -8.85 8.79
N GLY A 281 9.74 -8.38 9.83
CA GLY A 281 11.06 -7.76 9.74
C GLY A 281 11.08 -6.36 9.11
N PHE A 282 9.91 -5.71 8.97
CA PHE A 282 9.85 -4.33 8.49
C PHE A 282 10.34 -3.33 9.55
N LEU A 283 10.11 -3.67 10.81
CA LEU A 283 10.66 -2.97 11.96
C LEU A 283 11.56 -3.92 12.75
N TYR A 284 12.68 -3.42 13.27
CA TYR A 284 13.56 -4.19 14.15
C TYR A 284 13.81 -3.43 15.44
N GLY A 285 13.82 -4.16 16.56
CA GLY A 285 14.04 -3.59 17.87
C GLY A 285 15.51 -3.39 18.21
N SER A 286 15.81 -2.38 19.02
CA SER A 286 17.14 -2.12 19.56
C SER A 286 17.04 -1.47 20.94
N GLU A 287 18.04 -1.72 21.79
CA GLU A 287 18.17 -1.06 23.10
C GLU A 287 18.59 0.41 22.99
N GLU A 288 19.26 0.80 21.88
CA GLU A 288 19.79 2.16 21.64
C GLU A 288 18.84 3.03 20.80
#